data_AF-A0A1G2MUW7-F1
#
_entry.id   AF-A0A1G2MUW7-F1
#
_cell.length_a   1.000
_cell.length_b   1.000
_cell.length_c   1.000
_cell.angle_alpha   90.00
_cell.angle_beta   90.00
_cell.angle_gamma   90.00
#
_symmetry.space_group_name_H-M   'P 1'
#
loop_
_entity.id
_entity.type
_entity.pdbx_description
1 polymer ?
#
loop_
_entity_poly.entity_id
_entity_poly.type
_entity_poly.pdbx_seq_one_letter_code
_entity_poly.pdbx_strand_id
1 'polypeptide(L)'
;MVYPTSAIDRLKYHFWRLYTPCHPFLRDTLVKFRILWHRGRQGFLIGRVPETHTIQEFISFLVEQGYGNHFVAWKDEGEIAGLRYVKDFVYQYHIRVFEDGEVRGHYEYTPECYPILHFFEIDQEDRREEFFALLGSRIVPIKT
;
A
#
# COMPACT_ATOMS: atom_id res chain seq x y z
N MET A 1 12.34 -3.05 0.49
CA MET A 1 12.76 -2.36 1.73
C MET A 1 14.11 -1.70 1.48
N VAL A 2 14.28 -0.45 1.90
CA VAL A 2 15.55 0.28 1.81
C VAL A 2 16.37 0.00 3.08
N TYR A 3 17.68 -0.21 2.96
CA TYR A 3 18.53 -0.49 4.12
C TYR A 3 18.77 0.80 4.93
N PRO A 4 18.51 0.81 6.25
CA PRO A 4 18.59 2.03 7.05
C PRO A 4 20.01 2.34 7.55
N THR A 5 20.23 3.60 7.90
CA THR A 5 21.52 4.11 8.41
C THR A 5 21.67 3.88 9.92
N SER A 6 20.58 3.98 10.69
CA SER A 6 20.60 3.84 12.15
C SER A 6 20.76 2.38 12.60
N ALA A 7 21.45 2.15 13.72
CA ALA A 7 21.67 0.79 14.22
C ALA A 7 20.37 0.09 14.65
N ILE A 8 19.45 0.83 15.26
CA ILE A 8 18.15 0.31 15.71
C ILE A 8 17.30 -0.09 14.51
N ASP A 9 17.27 0.73 13.47
CA ASP A 9 16.47 0.42 12.28
C ASP A 9 17.07 -0.73 11.47
N ARG A 10 18.40 -0.92 11.51
CA ARG A 10 19.02 -2.13 10.91
C ARG A 10 18.53 -3.41 11.58
N LEU A 11 18.37 -3.41 12.90
CA LEU A 11 17.79 -4.55 13.61
C LEU A 11 16.35 -4.81 13.15
N LYS A 12 15.52 -3.76 13.07
CA LYS A 12 14.15 -3.86 12.52
C LYS A 12 14.17 -4.41 11.10
N TYR A 13 15.02 -3.88 10.22
CA TYR A 13 15.15 -4.33 8.83
C TYR A 13 15.38 -5.84 8.73
N HIS A 14 16.31 -6.39 9.53
CA HIS A 14 16.58 -7.82 9.53
C HIS A 14 15.42 -8.66 10.09
N PHE A 15 14.74 -8.17 11.14
CA PHE A 15 13.51 -8.80 11.64
C PHE A 15 12.44 -8.87 10.53
N TRP A 16 12.15 -7.75 9.87
CA TRP A 16 11.13 -7.67 8.83
C TRP A 16 11.48 -8.52 7.61
N ARG A 17 12.75 -8.55 7.20
CA ARG A 17 13.27 -9.46 6.15
C ARG A 17 12.93 -10.93 6.38
N LEU A 18 12.83 -11.35 7.64
CA LEU A 18 12.47 -12.72 8.01
C LEU A 18 10.96 -12.90 8.19
N TYR A 19 10.28 -11.90 8.76
CA TYR A 19 8.86 -12.00 9.09
C TYR A 19 7.91 -11.74 7.92
N THR A 20 8.24 -10.81 7.00
CA THR A 20 7.36 -10.38 5.90
C THR A 20 6.73 -11.53 5.09
N PRO A 21 7.46 -12.60 4.70
CA PRO A 21 6.86 -13.73 3.98
C PRO A 21 5.75 -14.45 4.76
N CYS A 22 5.84 -14.43 6.10
CA CYS A 22 4.90 -15.11 6.99
C CYS A 22 3.69 -14.24 7.36
N HIS A 23 3.80 -12.91 7.22
CA HIS A 23 2.78 -11.98 7.68
C HIS A 23 1.38 -12.23 7.10
N PRO A 24 1.20 -12.45 5.78
CA PRO A 24 -0.14 -12.67 5.23
C PRO A 24 -0.86 -13.85 5.88
N PHE A 25 -0.14 -14.96 6.09
CA PHE A 25 -0.70 -16.15 6.74
C PHE A 25 -1.12 -15.86 8.19
N LEU A 26 -0.29 -15.13 8.95
CA LEU A 26 -0.62 -14.76 10.31
C LEU A 26 -1.83 -13.81 10.36
N ARG A 27 -1.81 -12.75 9.56
CA ARG A 27 -2.91 -11.77 9.47
C ARG A 27 -4.22 -12.46 9.15
N ASP A 28 -4.26 -13.26 8.09
CA ASP A 28 -5.48 -13.92 7.62
C ASP A 28 -5.99 -14.94 8.64
N THR A 29 -5.09 -15.63 9.35
CA THR A 29 -5.44 -16.51 10.46
C THR A 29 -6.09 -15.75 11.61
N LEU A 30 -5.50 -14.62 12.03
CA LEU A 30 -6.03 -13.79 13.11
C LEU A 30 -7.38 -13.15 12.74
N VAL A 31 -7.57 -12.73 11.48
CA VAL A 31 -8.86 -12.24 10.96
C VAL A 31 -9.90 -13.37 10.94
N LYS A 32 -9.54 -14.57 10.48
CA LYS A 32 -10.43 -15.74 10.47
C LYS A 32 -10.92 -16.10 11.87
N PHE A 33 -10.05 -16.01 12.87
CA PHE A 33 -10.40 -16.24 14.28
C PHE A 33 -11.02 -15.01 14.95
N ARG A 34 -11.28 -13.91 14.21
CA ARG A 34 -11.88 -12.66 14.70
C ARG A 34 -11.10 -12.02 15.87
N ILE A 35 -9.80 -12.29 15.95
CA ILE A 35 -8.89 -11.62 16.88
C ILE A 35 -8.57 -10.22 16.35
N LEU A 36 -8.45 -10.11 15.02
CA LEU A 36 -8.30 -8.85 14.30
C LEU A 36 -9.52 -8.58 13.44
N TRP A 37 -9.85 -7.30 13.27
CA TRP A 37 -10.99 -6.86 12.47
C TRP A 37 -10.61 -5.63 11.66
N HIS A 38 -10.81 -5.71 10.36
CA HIS A 38 -10.67 -4.61 9.41
C HIS A 38 -11.88 -4.66 8.47
N ARG A 39 -12.53 -3.53 8.21
CA ARG A 39 -13.71 -3.46 7.34
C ARG A 39 -13.69 -2.20 6.50
N GLY A 40 -14.20 -2.35 5.28
CA GLY A 40 -14.32 -1.27 4.33
C GLY A 40 -13.05 -1.06 3.52
N ARG A 41 -13.00 0.09 2.86
CA ARG A 41 -11.85 0.57 2.10
C ARG A 41 -11.24 1.74 2.86
N GLN A 42 -9.91 1.76 3.00
CA GLN A 42 -9.17 2.92 3.51
C GLN A 42 -9.50 4.17 2.69
N GLY A 43 -9.31 5.37 3.24
CA GLY A 43 -9.62 6.64 2.56
C GLY A 43 -8.80 6.92 1.28
N PHE A 44 -8.66 8.20 0.93
CA PHE A 44 -7.75 8.64 -0.15
C PHE A 44 -8.10 8.12 -1.55
N LEU A 45 -9.35 8.33 -1.96
CA LEU A 45 -9.78 8.07 -3.33
C LEU A 45 -9.06 8.99 -4.32
N ILE A 46 -8.24 8.41 -5.19
CA ILE A 46 -7.50 9.15 -6.24
C ILE A 46 -8.32 9.21 -7.52
N GLY A 47 -8.97 8.10 -7.88
CA GLY A 47 -9.76 8.04 -9.10
C GLY A 47 -10.10 6.61 -9.51
N ARG A 48 -10.28 6.40 -10.81
CA ARG A 48 -10.55 5.09 -11.40
C ARG A 48 -9.63 4.81 -12.57
N VAL A 49 -9.35 3.53 -12.81
CA VAL A 49 -8.72 3.08 -14.05
C VAL A 49 -9.63 3.45 -15.23
N PRO A 50 -9.13 4.15 -16.27
CA PRO A 50 -9.90 4.49 -17.46
C PRO A 50 -10.40 3.24 -18.17
N GLU A 51 -11.60 3.30 -18.77
CA GLU A 51 -12.17 2.19 -19.55
C GLU A 51 -11.31 1.79 -20.76
N THR A 52 -10.40 2.66 -21.19
CA THR A 52 -9.43 2.40 -22.26
C THR A 52 -8.28 1.48 -21.84
N HIS A 53 -8.16 1.18 -20.55
CA HIS A 53 -7.12 0.32 -19.99
C HIS A 53 -7.75 -0.78 -19.14
N THR A 54 -7.16 -1.96 -19.18
CA THR A 54 -7.47 -3.01 -18.22
C THR A 54 -6.80 -2.71 -16.88
N ILE A 55 -7.39 -3.24 -15.82
CA ILE A 55 -6.82 -3.24 -14.47
C ILE A 55 -5.43 -3.87 -14.45
N GLN A 56 -5.22 -4.96 -15.20
CA GLN A 56 -3.95 -5.68 -15.27
C GLN A 56 -2.85 -4.84 -15.93
N GLU A 57 -3.18 -4.08 -16.98
CA GLU A 57 -2.25 -3.12 -17.59
C GLU A 57 -1.90 -2.00 -16.61
N PHE A 58 -2.88 -1.51 -15.84
CA PHE A 58 -2.64 -0.49 -14.82
C PHE A 58 -1.70 -0.98 -13.71
N ILE A 59 -1.93 -2.21 -13.21
CA ILE A 59 -1.04 -2.85 -12.21
C ILE A 59 0.36 -3.07 -12.79
N SER A 60 0.45 -3.58 -14.03
CA SER A 60 1.74 -3.79 -14.71
C SER A 60 2.52 -2.47 -14.83
N PHE A 61 1.85 -1.38 -15.21
CA PHE A 61 2.45 -0.06 -15.25
C PHE A 61 3.01 0.36 -13.88
N LEU A 62 2.25 0.19 -12.79
CA LEU A 62 2.74 0.52 -11.44
C LEU A 62 3.99 -0.28 -11.08
N VAL A 63 4.02 -1.57 -11.42
CA VAL A 63 5.19 -2.44 -11.20
C VAL A 63 6.40 -1.95 -12.00
N GLU A 64 6.20 -1.53 -13.25
CA GLU A 64 7.26 -0.91 -14.07
C GLU A 64 7.79 0.40 -13.47
N GLN A 65 6.94 1.16 -12.77
CA GLN A 65 7.34 2.35 -12.02
C GLN A 65 8.02 2.03 -10.67
N GLY A 66 8.24 0.75 -10.35
CA GLY A 66 8.95 0.31 -9.16
C GLY A 66 8.05 0.05 -7.94
N TYR A 67 6.73 0.03 -8.12
CA TYR A 67 5.84 -0.46 -7.07
C TYR A 67 5.94 -1.98 -6.95
N GLY A 68 5.84 -2.49 -5.73
CA GLY A 68 5.82 -3.92 -5.46
C GLY A 68 4.76 -4.30 -4.45
N ASN A 69 4.51 -5.60 -4.30
CA ASN A 69 3.49 -6.10 -3.36
C ASN A 69 3.72 -5.60 -1.94
N HIS A 70 2.66 -5.09 -1.32
CA HIS A 70 2.65 -4.68 0.07
C HIS A 70 2.14 -5.81 0.97
N PHE A 71 3.04 -6.71 1.37
CA PHE A 71 2.67 -7.88 2.16
C PHE A 71 2.23 -7.56 3.59
N VAL A 72 2.79 -6.51 4.21
CA VAL A 72 2.52 -6.12 5.61
C VAL A 72 1.51 -4.98 5.63
N ALA A 73 0.29 -5.26 5.17
CA ALA A 73 -0.81 -4.30 5.15
C ALA A 73 -2.14 -5.01 5.40
N TRP A 74 -3.18 -4.24 5.71
CA TRP A 74 -4.56 -4.73 5.62
C TRP A 74 -4.91 -5.12 4.18
N LYS A 75 -5.86 -6.04 4.00
CA LYS A 75 -6.49 -6.29 2.70
C LYS A 75 -7.90 -5.73 2.75
N ASP A 76 -8.18 -4.77 1.88
CA ASP A 76 -9.48 -4.11 1.83
C ASP A 76 -10.50 -4.96 1.05
N GLU A 77 -11.79 -4.68 1.27
CA GLU A 77 -12.86 -5.39 0.56
C GLU A 77 -12.89 -5.02 -0.94
N GLY A 78 -12.85 -6.04 -1.79
CA GLY A 78 -12.75 -5.89 -3.25
C GLY A 78 -11.35 -5.51 -3.75
N GLU A 79 -10.35 -5.47 -2.86
CA GLU A 79 -8.96 -5.21 -3.27
C GLU A 79 -8.39 -6.41 -4.04
N ILE A 80 -7.84 -6.09 -5.21
CA ILE A 80 -7.15 -7.05 -6.07
C ILE A 80 -5.63 -6.85 -6.05
N ALA A 81 -5.15 -5.64 -5.75
CA ALA A 81 -3.73 -5.34 -5.61
C ALA A 81 -3.49 -4.21 -4.59
N GLY A 82 -2.71 -4.50 -3.56
CA GLY A 82 -2.12 -3.53 -2.63
C GLY A 82 -0.62 -3.42 -2.91
N LEU A 83 -0.20 -2.30 -3.48
CA LEU A 83 1.16 -2.06 -3.96
C LEU A 83 1.81 -0.90 -3.23
N ARG A 84 3.12 -0.99 -3.00
CA ARG A 84 3.90 0.07 -2.36
C ARG A 84 5.13 0.46 -3.16
N TYR A 85 5.47 1.74 -3.11
CA TYR A 85 6.78 2.28 -3.46
C TYR A 85 7.47 2.77 -2.19
N VAL A 86 8.66 2.26 -1.92
CA VAL A 86 9.41 2.56 -0.68
C VAL A 86 10.36 3.72 -0.95
N LYS A 87 9.98 4.92 -0.50
CA LYS A 87 10.80 6.13 -0.65
C LYS A 87 12.08 6.02 0.15
N ASP A 88 11.96 5.60 1.41
CA ASP A 88 13.07 5.35 2.31
C ASP A 88 12.65 4.31 3.37
N PHE A 89 13.47 4.06 4.39
CA PHE A 89 13.09 3.08 5.42
C PHE A 89 11.87 3.52 6.25
N VAL A 90 11.61 4.82 6.34
CA VAL A 90 10.58 5.42 7.18
C VAL A 90 9.26 5.54 6.44
N TYR A 91 9.28 5.93 5.17
CA TYR A 91 8.09 6.28 4.42
C TYR A 91 7.90 5.51 3.11
N GLN A 92 6.65 5.39 2.71
CA GLN A 92 6.23 4.76 1.47
C GLN A 92 4.99 5.45 0.86
N TYR A 93 4.81 5.24 -0.43
CA TYR A 93 3.54 5.47 -1.11
C TYR A 93 2.83 4.13 -1.24
N HIS A 94 1.55 4.10 -0.87
CA HIS A 94 0.71 2.93 -0.97
C HIS A 94 -0.40 3.21 -1.99
N ILE A 95 -0.60 2.29 -2.92
CA ILE A 95 -1.70 2.32 -3.89
C ILE A 95 -2.47 1.01 -3.78
N ARG A 96 -3.79 1.12 -3.67
CA ARG A 96 -4.73 0.00 -3.75
C ARG A 96 -5.55 0.11 -5.02
N VAL A 97 -5.67 -1.01 -5.73
CA VAL A 97 -6.53 -1.17 -6.91
C VAL A 97 -7.63 -2.15 -6.57
N PHE A 98 -8.86 -1.80 -6.93
CA PHE A 98 -10.06 -2.57 -6.62
C PHE A 98 -10.67 -3.20 -7.89
N GLU A 99 -11.45 -4.26 -7.69
CA GLU A 99 -12.09 -5.01 -8.79
C GLU A 99 -13.08 -4.17 -9.63
N ASP A 100 -13.62 -3.09 -9.05
CA ASP A 100 -14.50 -2.14 -9.74
C ASP A 100 -13.70 -1.04 -10.50
N GLY A 101 -12.37 -1.13 -10.52
CA GLY A 101 -11.49 -0.17 -11.14
C GLY A 101 -11.20 1.07 -10.28
N GLU A 102 -11.70 1.13 -9.04
CA GLU A 102 -11.33 2.19 -8.11
C GLU A 102 -9.83 2.11 -7.76
N VAL A 103 -9.20 3.27 -7.61
CA VAL A 103 -7.80 3.41 -7.20
C VAL A 103 -7.74 4.37 -6.03
N ARG A 104 -7.16 3.90 -4.93
CA ARG A 104 -6.89 4.68 -3.73
C ARG A 104 -5.40 4.72 -3.48
N GLY A 105 -4.91 5.79 -2.87
CA GLY A 105 -3.51 5.83 -2.49
C GLY A 105 -3.15 7.02 -1.63
N HIS A 106 -2.17 6.78 -0.77
CA HIS A 106 -1.74 7.69 0.27
C HIS A 106 -0.25 7.50 0.55
N TYR A 107 0.33 8.50 1.20
CA TYR A 107 1.69 8.43 1.71
C TYR A 107 1.63 8.15 3.21
N GLU A 108 2.48 7.24 3.70
CA GLU A 108 2.42 6.78 5.09
C GLU A 108 3.77 6.28 5.59
N TYR A 109 3.84 6.07 6.91
CA TYR A 109 4.92 5.29 7.50
C TYR A 109 4.96 3.86 6.95
N THR A 110 6.17 3.36 6.79
CA THR A 110 6.38 1.94 6.58
C THR A 110 6.00 1.15 7.83
N PRO A 111 5.40 -0.04 7.68
CA PRO A 111 5.22 -0.95 8.79
C PRO A 111 6.56 -1.37 9.41
N GLU A 112 7.66 -1.28 8.64
CA GLU A 112 8.96 -1.71 9.11
C GLU A 112 9.60 -0.73 10.11
N CYS A 113 9.39 0.57 9.92
CA CYS A 113 9.91 1.58 10.83
C CYS A 113 8.96 1.80 12.02
N TYR A 114 7.65 1.89 11.75
CA TYR A 114 6.61 2.20 12.73
C TYR A 114 5.38 1.28 12.62
N PRO A 115 5.49 0.00 13.01
CA PRO A 115 4.42 -0.98 12.82
C PRO A 115 3.12 -0.63 13.53
N ILE A 116 3.20 -0.06 14.74
CA ILE A 116 2.03 0.32 15.53
C ILE A 116 1.31 1.50 14.86
N LEU A 117 2.04 2.53 14.43
CA LEU A 117 1.45 3.71 13.78
C LEU A 117 0.85 3.34 12.43
N HIS A 118 1.55 2.51 11.66
CA HIS A 118 1.05 1.98 10.39
C HIS A 118 -0.24 1.16 10.57
N PHE A 119 -0.27 0.29 11.59
CA PHE A 119 -1.44 -0.55 11.89
C PHE A 119 -2.69 0.27 12.25
N PHE A 120 -2.50 1.38 12.97
CA PHE A 120 -3.58 2.30 13.36
C PHE A 120 -3.82 3.43 12.34
N GLU A 121 -3.21 3.35 11.15
CA GLU A 121 -3.44 4.32 10.06
C GLU A 121 -3.08 5.76 10.45
N ILE A 122 -2.07 5.93 11.33
CA ILE A 122 -1.59 7.23 11.79
C ILE A 122 -0.61 7.81 10.77
N ASP A 123 -0.73 9.12 10.51
CA ASP A 123 0.13 9.89 9.60
C ASP A 123 0.01 9.49 8.13
N GLN A 124 -1.24 9.21 7.70
CA GLN A 124 -1.57 9.04 6.29
C GLN A 124 -1.83 10.40 5.65
N GLU A 125 -1.08 10.72 4.60
CA GLU A 125 -1.16 11.98 3.88
C GLU A 125 -1.80 11.80 2.49
N ASP A 126 -2.71 12.72 2.16
CA ASP A 126 -3.23 12.86 0.81
C ASP A 126 -2.22 13.58 -0.08
N ARG A 127 -1.39 12.80 -0.76
CA ARG A 127 -0.41 13.29 -1.74
C ARG A 127 -0.89 13.13 -3.18
N ARG A 128 -2.19 13.31 -3.43
CA ARG A 128 -2.82 13.09 -4.76
C ARG A 128 -2.09 13.75 -5.93
N GLU A 129 -1.51 14.92 -5.75
CA GLU A 129 -0.76 15.61 -6.82
C GLU A 129 0.47 14.81 -7.27
N GLU A 130 1.16 14.16 -6.33
CA GLU A 130 2.30 13.29 -6.65
C GLU A 130 1.84 12.01 -7.36
N PHE A 131 0.69 11.47 -6.96
CA PHE A 131 0.06 10.36 -7.68
C PHE A 131 -0.40 10.77 -9.08
N PHE A 132 -0.98 11.95 -9.27
CA PHE A 132 -1.37 12.42 -10.60
C PHE A 132 -0.17 12.67 -11.50
N ALA A 133 0.94 13.20 -10.95
CA ALA A 133 2.18 13.34 -11.69
C ALA A 133 2.72 11.99 -12.19
N LEU A 134 2.58 10.93 -11.39
CA LEU A 134 2.97 9.57 -11.77
C LEU A 134 1.99 8.93 -12.78
N LEU A 135 0.69 8.99 -12.48
CA LEU A 135 -0.35 8.23 -13.19
C LEU A 135 -0.76 8.89 -14.50
N GLY A 136 -0.70 10.22 -14.59
CA GLY A 136 -1.09 10.99 -15.77
C GLY A 136 -2.46 10.59 -16.31
N SER A 137 -2.54 10.28 -17.60
CA SER A 137 -3.80 9.86 -18.26
C SER A 137 -4.24 8.43 -17.93
N ARG A 138 -3.47 7.68 -17.12
CA ARG A 138 -3.82 6.31 -16.69
C ARG A 138 -4.80 6.29 -15.52
N ILE A 139 -5.23 7.45 -15.05
CA ILE A 139 -6.26 7.57 -14.03
C ILE A 139 -7.31 8.59 -14.48
N VAL A 140 -8.58 8.31 -14.20
CA VAL A 140 -9.68 9.28 -14.29
C VAL A 140 -9.92 9.82 -12.89
N PRO A 141 -9.53 11.08 -12.59
CA PRO A 141 -9.79 11.67 -11.29
C PRO A 141 -11.29 11.79 -11.04
N ILE A 142 -11.73 11.43 -9.84
CA ILE A 142 -13.10 11.71 -9.42
C ILE A 142 -13.11 13.14 -8.86
N LYS A 143 -13.97 14.00 -9.41
CA LYS A 143 -14.22 15.32 -8.82
C LYS A 143 -14.74 15.10 -7.39
N THR A 144 -13.96 15.55 -6.42
CA THR A 144 -14.35 15.59 -5.01
C THR A 144 -15.22 16.82 -4.74
#